data_AF-A0A7Y8QAP6-F1
#
_entry.id   AF-A0A7Y8QAP6-F1
#
_cell.length_a   1.000
_cell.length_b   1.000
_cell.length_c   1.000
_cell.angle_alpha   90.00
_cell.angle_beta   90.00
_cell.angle_gamma   90.00
#
_symmetry.space_group_name_H-M   'P 1'
#
loop_
_entity.id
_entity.type
_entity.pdbx_description
1 polymer ?
#
loop_
_entity_poly.entity_id
_entity_poly.type
_entity_poly.pdbx_seq_one_letter_code
_entity_poly.pdbx_strand_id
1 'polypeptide(L)'
;MSTLTNIIALDQVQKNQLISDDDAAELRKKGLIEGRKPNYCISANVAEQTDQQAEYLEMRGLDDQHYQGLILEYLRKFKQAKRADFEKLLIDKLPQILDEDQRRHRVRNLLQKMRRDGLVEAKGLTWYLKKS
;
A
#
# COMPACT_ATOMS: atom_id res chain seq x y z
N MET A 1 13.25 -8.16 25.14
CA MET A 1 12.25 -7.22 25.72
C MET A 1 11.26 -7.95 26.63
N SER A 2 10.64 -7.27 27.61
CA SER A 2 9.55 -7.85 28.45
C SER A 2 8.21 -7.89 27.68
N THR A 3 7.22 -8.65 28.17
CA THR A 3 5.87 -8.71 27.58
C THR A 3 5.21 -7.33 27.52
N LEU A 4 5.41 -6.49 28.54
CA LEU A 4 4.83 -5.15 28.63
C LEU A 4 5.35 -4.22 27.52
N THR A 5 6.64 -4.27 27.22
CA THR A 5 7.22 -3.43 26.16
C THR A 5 6.63 -3.77 24.78
N ASN A 6 6.38 -5.06 24.50
CA ASN A 6 5.75 -5.47 23.24
C ASN A 6 4.30 -4.96 23.12
N ILE A 7 3.55 -4.97 24.23
CA ILE A 7 2.16 -4.47 24.27
C ILE A 7 2.15 -2.97 23.97
N ILE A 8 3.03 -2.21 24.60
CA ILE A 8 3.14 -0.75 24.37
C ILE A 8 3.51 -0.48 22.90
N ALA A 9 4.50 -1.19 22.35
CA ALA A 9 4.91 -1.01 20.96
C ALA A 9 3.82 -1.43 19.95
N LEU A 10 3.01 -2.43 20.27
CA LEU A 10 1.86 -2.81 19.43
C LEU A 10 0.76 -1.75 19.45
N ASP A 11 0.45 -1.18 20.61
CA ASP A 11 -0.50 -0.08 20.74
C ASP A 11 -0.04 1.15 19.95
N GLN A 12 1.26 1.46 19.97
CA GLN A 12 1.86 2.50 19.14
C GLN A 12 1.67 2.22 17.65
N VAL A 13 1.90 0.98 17.20
CA VAL A 13 1.68 0.58 15.79
C VAL A 13 0.22 0.71 15.38
N GLN A 14 -0.72 0.27 16.23
CA GLN A 14 -2.15 0.43 15.96
C GLN A 14 -2.55 1.90 15.84
N LYS A 15 -1.90 2.79 16.59
CA LYS A 15 -2.08 4.25 16.53
C LYS A 15 -1.27 4.93 15.42
N ASN A 16 -0.64 4.16 14.53
CA ASN A 16 0.24 4.62 13.46
C ASN A 16 1.39 5.53 13.95
N GLN A 17 1.92 5.23 15.13
CA GLN A 17 3.02 5.96 15.75
C GLN A 17 4.37 5.32 15.41
N LEU A 18 5.42 6.15 15.45
CA LEU A 18 6.78 5.68 15.25
C LEU A 18 7.22 4.80 16.43
N ILE A 19 7.79 3.65 16.09
CA ILE A 19 8.44 2.74 17.04
C ILE A 19 9.93 2.68 16.76
N SER A 20 10.72 2.29 17.76
CA SER A 20 12.16 2.11 17.59
C SER A 20 12.47 0.97 16.61
N ASP A 21 13.66 0.99 16.00
CA ASP A 21 14.07 -0.07 15.08
C ASP A 21 14.23 -1.42 15.81
N ASP A 22 14.64 -1.39 17.09
CA ASP A 22 14.76 -2.58 17.94
C ASP A 22 13.38 -3.19 18.26
N ASP A 23 12.39 -2.35 18.62
CA ASP A 23 11.01 -2.79 18.86
C ASP A 23 10.40 -3.36 17.57
N ALA A 24 10.60 -2.67 16.44
CA ALA A 24 10.12 -3.14 15.15
C ALA A 24 10.74 -4.48 14.74
N ALA A 25 12.02 -4.68 15.02
CA ALA A 25 12.71 -5.93 14.75
C ALA A 25 12.20 -7.07 15.65
N GLU A 26 12.01 -6.83 16.95
CA GLU A 26 11.46 -7.81 17.88
C GLU A 26 10.00 -8.18 17.53
N LEU A 27 9.13 -7.20 17.30
CA LEU A 27 7.73 -7.43 16.93
C LEU A 27 7.61 -8.17 15.59
N ARG A 28 8.46 -7.83 14.61
CA ARG A 28 8.51 -8.54 13.32
C ARG A 28 9.01 -9.97 13.48
N LYS A 29 10.03 -10.20 14.32
CA LYS A 29 10.52 -11.55 14.62
C LYS A 29 9.44 -12.43 15.27
N LYS A 30 8.54 -11.82 16.05
CA LYS A 30 7.39 -12.49 16.66
C LYS A 30 6.17 -12.60 15.72
N GLY A 31 6.25 -12.07 14.50
CA GLY A 31 5.14 -12.08 13.53
C GLY A 31 3.95 -11.20 13.91
N LEU A 32 4.15 -10.24 14.83
CA LEU A 32 3.08 -9.40 15.37
C LEU A 32 2.81 -8.18 14.49
N ILE A 33 3.82 -7.73 13.73
CA ILE A 33 3.72 -6.60 12.80
C ILE A 33 4.28 -6.94 11.43
N GLU A 34 3.85 -6.18 10.43
CA GLU A 34 4.39 -6.18 9.08
C GLU A 34 4.59 -4.75 8.54
N GLY A 35 4.93 -4.60 7.26
CA GLY A 35 5.25 -3.30 6.66
C GLY A 35 6.75 -3.01 6.54
N ARG A 36 7.13 -1.73 6.49
CA ARG A 36 8.52 -1.26 6.41
C ARG A 36 8.60 0.14 7.02
N LYS A 37 9.71 0.50 7.65
CA LYS A 37 9.92 1.85 8.19
C LYS A 37 9.56 2.94 7.16
N PRO A 38 8.87 4.02 7.57
CA PRO A 38 8.30 4.28 8.91
C PRO A 38 6.93 3.62 9.15
N ASN A 39 6.37 2.96 8.14
CA ASN A 39 4.99 2.50 8.09
C ASN A 39 4.87 1.01 8.49
N TYR A 40 4.58 0.79 9.76
CA TYR A 40 4.28 -0.54 10.30
C TYR A 40 2.78 -0.70 10.58
N CYS A 41 2.27 -1.90 10.37
CA CYS A 41 0.89 -2.27 10.72
C CYS A 41 0.91 -3.60 11.46
N ILE A 42 -0.14 -3.88 12.23
CA ILE A 42 -0.33 -5.20 12.83
C ILE A 42 -0.41 -6.28 11.75
N SER A 43 0.04 -7.50 12.06
CA SER A 43 -0.05 -8.61 11.13
C SER A 43 -1.51 -9.03 10.91
N ALA A 44 -1.79 -9.68 9.78
CA ALA A 44 -3.11 -10.23 9.49
C ALA A 44 -3.61 -11.18 10.59
N ASN A 45 -2.71 -11.99 11.17
CA ASN A 45 -3.06 -12.90 12.28
C ASN A 45 -3.47 -12.14 13.55
N VAL A 46 -2.73 -11.08 13.91
CA VAL A 46 -3.12 -10.23 15.05
C VAL A 46 -4.47 -9.58 14.78
N ALA A 47 -4.67 -9.03 13.59
CA ALA A 47 -5.94 -8.40 13.19
C ALA A 47 -7.12 -9.38 13.22
N GLU A 48 -6.92 -10.64 12.82
CA GLU A 48 -7.93 -11.69 12.89
C GLU A 48 -8.30 -12.05 14.34
N GLN A 49 -7.31 -12.11 15.23
CA GLN A 49 -7.52 -12.43 16.64
C GLN A 49 -8.14 -11.27 17.45
N THR A 50 -8.03 -10.04 16.95
CA THR A 50 -8.55 -8.82 17.63
C THR A 50 -9.80 -8.24 16.97
N ASP A 51 -10.40 -8.93 15.99
CA ASP A 51 -11.54 -8.44 15.20
C ASP A 51 -11.27 -7.09 14.51
N GLN A 52 -10.03 -6.88 14.03
CA GLN A 52 -9.55 -5.66 13.37
C GLN A 52 -9.24 -5.87 11.87
N GLN A 53 -9.92 -6.82 11.22
CA GLN A 53 -9.62 -7.21 9.84
C GLN A 53 -9.90 -6.06 8.85
N ALA A 54 -10.89 -5.21 9.13
CA ALA A 54 -11.23 -4.07 8.29
C ALA A 54 -10.15 -2.97 8.38
N GLU A 55 -9.77 -2.60 9.60
CA GLU A 55 -8.71 -1.63 9.89
C GLU A 55 -7.36 -2.10 9.32
N TYR A 56 -7.09 -3.41 9.40
CA TYR A 56 -5.93 -4.01 8.76
C TYR A 56 -5.93 -3.77 7.25
N LEU A 57 -7.04 -4.03 6.55
CA LEU A 57 -7.14 -3.80 5.10
C LEU A 57 -7.03 -2.32 4.74
N GLU A 58 -7.58 -1.42 5.56
CA GLU A 58 -7.44 0.03 5.36
C GLU A 58 -5.99 0.50 5.51
N MET A 59 -5.29 0.00 6.53
CA MET A 59 -3.92 0.37 6.84
C MET A 59 -2.93 -0.25 5.86
N ARG A 60 -3.09 -1.54 5.54
CA ARG A 60 -2.20 -2.30 4.65
C ARG A 60 -2.45 -2.01 3.18
N GLY A 61 -3.72 -1.74 2.84
CA GLY A 61 -4.24 -1.64 1.49
C GLY A 61 -4.20 -2.97 0.75
N LEU A 62 -4.64 -2.93 -0.51
CA LEU A 62 -4.76 -4.09 -1.36
C LEU A 62 -3.44 -4.37 -2.11
N ASP A 63 -3.40 -5.50 -2.81
CA ASP A 63 -2.25 -5.87 -3.61
C ASP A 63 -2.13 -5.01 -4.89
N ASP A 64 -0.97 -5.14 -5.57
CA ASP A 64 -0.75 -4.43 -6.82
C ASP A 64 -1.75 -4.86 -7.90
N GLN A 65 -2.19 -6.12 -7.93
CA GLN A 65 -3.09 -6.63 -8.98
C GLN A 65 -4.44 -5.92 -8.94
N HIS A 66 -4.97 -5.66 -7.74
CA HIS A 66 -6.19 -4.89 -7.55
C HIS A 66 -6.07 -3.50 -8.17
N TYR A 67 -5.02 -2.76 -7.81
CA TYR A 67 -4.81 -1.40 -8.32
C TYR A 67 -4.50 -1.36 -9.82
N GLN A 68 -3.76 -2.35 -10.34
CA GLN A 68 -3.55 -2.54 -11.78
C GLN A 68 -4.88 -2.75 -12.50
N GLY A 69 -5.79 -3.54 -11.93
CA GLY A 69 -7.13 -3.78 -12.45
C GLY A 69 -7.92 -2.48 -12.66
N LEU A 70 -7.90 -1.57 -11.68
CA LEU A 70 -8.55 -0.27 -11.77
C LEU A 70 -7.98 0.60 -12.91
N ILE A 71 -6.65 0.61 -13.06
CA ILE A 71 -5.98 1.34 -14.15
C ILE A 71 -6.37 0.75 -15.51
N LEU A 72 -6.38 -0.58 -15.63
CA LEU A 72 -6.77 -1.26 -16.87
C LEU A 72 -8.23 -0.99 -17.22
N GLU A 73 -9.14 -1.05 -16.25
CA GLU A 73 -10.55 -0.73 -16.46
C GLU A 73 -10.72 0.72 -16.95
N TYR A 74 -10.03 1.67 -16.31
CA TYR A 74 -10.03 3.07 -16.73
C TYR A 74 -9.59 3.20 -18.19
N LEU A 75 -8.46 2.61 -18.56
CA LEU A 75 -7.94 2.71 -19.92
C LEU A 75 -8.79 1.94 -20.95
N ARG A 76 -9.49 0.87 -20.57
CA ARG A 76 -10.47 0.20 -21.46
C ARG A 76 -11.63 1.12 -21.81
N LYS A 77 -12.14 1.88 -20.82
CA LYS A 77 -13.27 2.81 -20.97
C LYS A 77 -12.87 4.11 -21.68
N PHE A 78 -11.79 4.76 -21.22
CA PHE A 78 -11.41 6.12 -21.66
C PHE A 78 -10.24 6.16 -22.64
N LYS A 79 -9.66 5.01 -22.98
CA LYS A 79 -8.57 4.79 -23.97
C LYS A 79 -7.21 5.36 -23.60
N GLN A 80 -7.16 6.48 -22.89
CA GLN A 80 -5.93 7.16 -22.51
C GLN A 80 -6.09 7.89 -21.18
N ALA A 81 -4.97 8.12 -20.49
CA ALA A 81 -4.96 8.93 -19.27
C ALA A 81 -3.59 9.56 -19.02
N LYS A 82 -3.55 10.65 -18.25
CA LYS A 82 -2.31 11.16 -17.64
C LYS A 82 -2.12 10.54 -16.26
N ARG A 83 -0.90 10.64 -15.72
CA ARG A 83 -0.60 10.17 -14.36
C ARG A 83 -1.53 10.78 -13.30
N ALA A 84 -1.86 12.07 -13.43
CA ALA A 84 -2.75 12.78 -12.52
C ALA A 84 -4.17 12.19 -12.50
N ASP A 85 -4.66 11.64 -13.61
CA ASP A 85 -5.97 10.98 -13.66
C ASP A 85 -5.97 9.69 -12.83
N PHE A 86 -4.86 8.93 -12.87
CA PHE A 86 -4.69 7.75 -12.03
C PHE A 86 -4.45 8.10 -10.57
N GLU A 87 -3.71 9.17 -10.27
CA GLU A 87 -3.59 9.69 -8.91
C GLU A 87 -4.98 10.01 -8.35
N LYS A 88 -5.80 10.78 -9.08
CA LYS A 88 -7.18 11.08 -8.69
C LYS A 88 -8.05 9.83 -8.51
N LEU A 89 -7.87 8.81 -9.34
CA LEU A 89 -8.63 7.55 -9.26
C LEU A 89 -8.25 6.70 -8.04
N LEU A 90 -6.97 6.70 -7.65
CA LEU A 90 -6.41 5.73 -6.72
C LEU A 90 -6.11 6.32 -5.34
N ILE A 91 -5.87 7.63 -5.21
CA ILE A 91 -5.30 8.22 -3.99
C ILE A 91 -6.14 7.90 -2.74
N ASP A 92 -7.46 7.97 -2.83
CA ASP A 92 -8.39 7.69 -1.73
C ASP A 92 -8.58 6.18 -1.46
N LYS A 93 -8.09 5.32 -2.37
CA LYS A 93 -8.17 3.85 -2.28
C LYS A 93 -6.85 3.20 -1.87
N LEU A 94 -5.77 4.00 -1.83
CA LEU A 94 -4.45 3.55 -1.41
C LEU A 94 -4.40 3.44 0.12
N PRO A 95 -3.48 2.60 0.65
CA PRO A 95 -3.40 2.33 2.08
C PRO A 95 -3.32 3.61 2.92
N GLN A 96 -4.07 3.66 4.01
CA GLN A 96 -4.13 4.82 4.92
C GLN A 96 -2.77 5.15 5.54
N ILE A 97 -1.95 4.12 5.76
CA ILE A 97 -0.61 4.25 6.32
C ILE A 97 0.35 5.05 5.43
N LEU A 98 0.01 5.27 4.16
CA LEU A 98 0.83 6.05 3.24
C LEU A 98 0.48 7.52 3.32
N ASP A 99 1.50 8.37 3.43
CA ASP A 99 1.36 9.81 3.22
C ASP A 99 1.09 10.13 1.73
N GLU A 100 0.75 11.38 1.43
CA GLU A 100 0.41 11.81 0.07
C GLU A 100 1.56 11.56 -0.94
N ASP A 101 2.81 11.82 -0.54
CA ASP A 101 3.97 11.61 -1.39
C ASP A 101 4.20 10.12 -1.68
N GLN A 102 4.08 9.28 -0.67
CA GLN A 102 4.17 7.83 -0.79
C GLN A 102 3.06 7.27 -1.67
N ARG A 103 1.84 7.81 -1.59
CA ARG A 103 0.73 7.45 -2.48
C ARG A 103 1.03 7.83 -3.93
N ARG A 104 1.50 9.05 -4.18
CA ARG A 104 1.92 9.50 -5.52
C ARG A 104 3.05 8.64 -6.08
N HIS A 105 4.05 8.33 -5.26
CA HIS A 105 5.13 7.42 -5.62
C HIS A 105 4.63 6.01 -5.93
N ARG A 106 3.66 5.50 -5.18
CA ARG A 106 3.05 4.20 -5.43
C ARG A 106 2.35 4.14 -6.78
N VAL A 107 1.55 5.14 -7.14
CA VAL A 107 0.92 5.23 -8.46
C VAL A 107 1.98 5.24 -9.58
N ARG A 108 3.03 6.05 -9.43
CA ARG A 108 4.14 6.09 -10.39
C ARG A 108 4.81 4.73 -10.54
N ASN A 109 5.16 4.09 -9.43
CA ASN A 109 5.85 2.79 -9.42
C ASN A 109 4.97 1.69 -10.02
N LEU A 110 3.65 1.72 -9.75
CA LEU A 110 2.67 0.81 -10.31
C LEU A 110 2.62 0.93 -11.85
N LEU A 111 2.54 2.15 -12.38
CA LEU A 111 2.53 2.39 -13.82
C LEU A 111 3.83 1.91 -14.50
N GLN A 112 5.00 2.15 -13.86
CA GLN A 112 6.27 1.66 -14.39
C GLN A 112 6.33 0.13 -14.38
N LYS A 113 5.82 -0.53 -13.33
CA LYS A 113 5.69 -1.99 -13.27
C LYS A 113 4.80 -2.49 -14.41
N MET A 114 3.58 -1.95 -14.55
CA MET A 114 2.67 -2.32 -15.63
C MET A 114 3.26 -2.13 -17.03
N ARG A 115 4.10 -1.10 -17.23
CA ARG A 115 4.81 -0.90 -18.49
C ARG A 115 5.84 -1.99 -18.77
N ARG A 116 6.65 -2.35 -17.77
CA ARG A 116 7.63 -3.45 -17.86
C ARG A 116 6.94 -4.78 -18.12
N ASP A 117 5.80 -5.00 -17.48
CA ASP A 117 4.98 -6.21 -17.64
C ASP A 117 4.20 -6.22 -18.98
N GLY A 118 4.29 -5.14 -19.77
CA GLY A 118 3.65 -5.07 -21.08
C GLY A 118 2.13 -4.87 -21.03
N LEU A 119 1.57 -4.44 -19.90
CA LEU A 119 0.13 -4.18 -19.76
C LEU A 119 -0.27 -2.82 -20.32
N VAL A 120 0.63 -1.83 -20.20
CA VAL A 120 0.41 -0.45 -20.65
C VAL A 120 1.63 0.08 -21.38
N GLU A 121 1.43 1.14 -22.16
CA GLU A 121 2.50 1.91 -22.79
C GLU A 121 2.34 3.41 -22.52
N ALA A 122 3.46 4.15 -22.52
CA ALA A 122 3.46 5.59 -22.37
C ALA A 122 3.97 6.25 -23.66
N LYS A 123 3.24 7.26 -24.16
CA LYS A 123 3.65 8.15 -25.24
C LYS A 123 3.64 9.58 -24.71
N GLY A 124 4.83 10.13 -24.44
CA GLY A 124 4.97 11.39 -23.71
C GLY A 124 4.42 11.28 -22.29
N LEU A 125 3.49 12.17 -21.93
CA LEU A 125 2.83 12.21 -20.61
C LEU A 125 1.53 11.38 -20.54
N THR A 126 1.16 10.72 -21.65
CA THR A 126 -0.09 10.00 -21.79
C THR A 126 0.14 8.49 -21.82
N TRP A 127 -0.69 7.77 -21.08
CA TRP A 127 -0.67 6.32 -20.93
C TRP A 127 -1.82 5.67 -21.68
N TYR A 128 -1.57 4.49 -22.22
CA TYR A 128 -2.49 3.70 -23.05
C TYR A 128 -2.40 2.23 -22.67
N LEU A 129 -3.43 1.44 -22.98
CA LEU A 129 -3.28 -0.01 -23.02
C LEU A 129 -2.25 -0.39 -24.07
N LYS A 130 -1.37 -1.32 -23.74
CA LYS A 130 -0.49 -1.90 -24.76
C LYS A 130 -1.37 -2.66 -25.75
N LYS A 131 -1.25 -2.33 -27.03
CA LYS A 131 -1.90 -3.11 -28.09
C LYS A 131 -1.19 -4.47 -28.18
N SER A 132 -1.97 -5.54 -28.17
CA SER A 132 -1.50 -6.89 -28.49
C SER A 132 -0.95 -6.95 -29.92
#